data_AF-A0A9P6LUM1-F1
#
_entry.id   AF-A0A9P6LUM1-F1
#
_cell.length_a   1.000
_cell.length_b   1.000
_cell.length_c   1.000
_cell.angle_alpha   90.00
_cell.angle_beta   90.00
_cell.angle_gamma   90.00
#
_symmetry.space_group_name_H-M   'P 1'
#
loop_
_entity.id
_entity.type
_entity.pdbx_description
1 polymer ?
#
loop_
_entity_poly.entity_id
_entity_poly.type
_entity_poly.pdbx_seq_one_letter_code
_entity_poly.pdbx_strand_id
1 'polypeptide(L)' 'QMATSAETGDAIMGVMIESHLKEGRQDIPAAGPHGLVYGQSVTDACISWENTVVLLDNLRQGVRQRRARRSGTA' A
#
# COMPACT_ATOMS: atom_id res chain seq x y z
N GLN A 1 -4.98 -4.41 -9.13
CA GLN A 1 -6.05 -3.39 -9.29
C GLN A 1 -5.98 -2.49 -8.08
N MET A 2 -5.54 -1.25 -8.23
CA MET A 2 -5.65 -0.26 -7.15
C MET A 2 -7.10 0.24 -7.12
N ALA A 3 -7.74 0.22 -5.95
CA ALA A 3 -9.11 0.71 -5.78
C ALA A 3 -9.22 2.16 -6.24
N THR A 4 -10.33 2.49 -6.90
CA THR A 4 -10.56 3.86 -7.37
C THR A 4 -10.98 4.76 -6.20
N SER A 5 -10.65 6.05 -6.26
CA SER A 5 -10.82 7.00 -5.16
C SER A 5 -12.27 7.28 -4.72
N ALA A 6 -13.27 6.71 -5.40
CA ALA A 6 -14.69 6.91 -5.10
C ALA A 6 -15.30 5.80 -4.22
N GLU A 7 -14.56 4.72 -3.96
CA GLU A 7 -15.07 3.58 -3.20
C GLU A 7 -14.80 3.73 -1.70
N THR A 8 -15.82 3.47 -0.88
CA THR A 8 -15.74 3.50 0.59
C THR A 8 -16.41 2.26 1.18
N GLY A 9 -15.93 1.80 2.34
CA GLY A 9 -16.52 0.69 3.10
C GLY A 9 -16.92 1.09 4.51
N ASP A 10 -18.17 0.80 4.90
CA ASP A 10 -18.68 1.14 6.24
C ASP A 10 -18.28 0.14 7.32
N ALA A 11 -18.09 -1.13 6.95
CA ALA A 11 -17.75 -2.22 7.89
C ALA A 11 -16.24 -2.52 7.98
N ILE A 12 -15.42 -1.90 7.13
CA ILE A 12 -13.96 -2.12 7.10
C ILE A 12 -13.28 -1.14 8.05
N MET A 13 -12.65 -1.67 9.09
CA MET A 13 -11.91 -0.85 10.08
C MET A 13 -10.51 -0.47 9.63
N GLY A 14 -9.85 -1.30 8.81
CA GLY A 14 -8.46 -1.11 8.42
C GLY A 14 -8.01 -2.11 7.36
N VAL A 15 -6.80 -1.89 6.85
CA VAL A 15 -6.14 -2.72 5.85
C VAL A 15 -4.66 -2.91 6.23
N MET A 16 -4.06 -4.01 5.76
CA MET A 16 -2.62 -4.23 5.82
C MET A 16 -2.03 -4.08 4.42
N ILE A 17 -0.83 -3.49 4.32
CA ILE A 17 -0.15 -3.22 3.05
C ILE A 17 1.30 -3.67 3.18
N GLU A 18 1.76 -4.49 2.24
CA GLU A 18 3.18 -4.85 2.11
C GLU A 18 3.89 -3.87 1.19
N SER A 19 4.74 -3.03 1.77
CA SER A 19 5.50 -1.99 1.08
C SER A 19 6.97 -2.04 1.44
N HIS A 20 7.80 -1.73 0.46
CA HIS A 20 9.23 -1.51 0.64
C HIS A 20 9.68 -0.32 -0.20
N LEU A 21 10.92 0.13 -0.02
CA LEU A 21 11.47 1.25 -0.81
C LEU A 21 11.38 1.00 -2.32
N LYS A 22 11.73 -0.21 -2.77
CA LYS A 22 11.61 -0.67 -4.15
C LYS A 22 10.55 -1.76 -4.25
N GLU A 23 9.85 -1.79 -5.36
CA GLU A 23 8.82 -2.79 -5.63
C GLU A 23 9.40 -4.19 -5.90
N GLY A 24 8.51 -5.18 -5.84
CA GLY A 24 8.82 -6.57 -6.15
C GLY A 24 9.54 -7.29 -5.02
N ARG A 25 10.22 -8.37 -5.39
CA ARG A 25 11.06 -9.19 -4.52
C ARG A 25 12.37 -9.56 -5.23
N GLN A 26 13.35 -10.00 -4.46
CA GLN A 26 14.60 -10.59 -4.95
C GLN A 26 14.92 -11.88 -4.18
N ASP A 27 15.62 -12.82 -4.80
CA ASP A 27 16.11 -14.01 -4.12
C ASP A 27 17.45 -13.73 -3.41
N ILE A 28 17.72 -14.44 -2.32
CA ILE A 28 19.05 -14.41 -1.68
C ILE A 28 19.99 -15.31 -2.49
N PRO A 29 21.09 -14.78 -3.07
CA PRO A 29 22.04 -15.60 -3.82
C PRO A 29 22.69 -16.69 -2.96
N ALA A 30 23.06 -17.82 -3.57
CA ALA A 30 23.77 -18.89 -2.86
C ALA A 30 25.12 -18.44 -2.28
N ALA A 31 25.75 -17.43 -2.87
CA ALA A 31 26.99 -16.81 -2.39
C ALA A 31 26.80 -15.91 -1.15
N GLY A 32 25.56 -15.74 -0.67
CA GLY A 32 25.22 -14.89 0.47
C GLY A 32 24.59 -13.55 0.07
N PRO A 33 24.39 -12.64 1.04
CA PRO A 33 23.59 -11.42 0.86
C PRO A 33 24.34 -10.28 0.14
N HIS A 34 25.60 -10.50 -0.25
CA HIS A 34 26.37 -9.49 -0.96
C HIS A 34 25.78 -9.24 -2.35
N GLY A 35 25.52 -7.97 -2.67
CA GLY A 35 24.94 -7.56 -3.95
C GLY A 35 23.40 -7.51 -3.97
N LEU A 36 22.73 -7.79 -2.85
CA LEU A 36 21.28 -7.56 -2.75
C LEU A 36 20.96 -6.08 -2.99
N VAL A 37 19.89 -5.85 -3.74
CA VAL A 37 19.38 -4.51 -3.98
C VAL A 37 18.81 -3.97 -2.67
N TYR A 38 19.47 -2.95 -2.12
CA TYR A 38 18.97 -2.29 -0.92
C TYR A 38 17.54 -1.79 -1.14
N GLY A 39 16.69 -2.08 -0.17
CA GLY A 39 15.31 -1.60 -0.21
C GLY A 39 14.34 -2.46 -1.02
N GLN A 40 14.69 -3.68 -1.45
CA GLN A 40 13.78 -4.61 -2.12
C GLN A 40 13.59 -5.87 -1.26
N SER A 41 12.33 -6.32 -1.09
CA SER A 41 11.98 -7.46 -0.25
C SER A 41 12.66 -8.76 -0.69
N VAL A 42 13.02 -9.63 0.25
CA VAL A 42 13.54 -10.99 -0.03
C VAL A 42 12.50 -12.09 0.14
N THR A 43 11.33 -11.74 0.68
CA THR A 43 10.20 -12.64 0.92
C THR A 43 9.14 -12.40 -0.15
N ASP A 44 8.00 -11.83 0.23
CA ASP A 44 6.89 -11.51 -0.65
C ASP A 44 7.14 -10.20 -1.40
N ALA A 45 6.52 -10.08 -2.58
CA ALA A 45 6.67 -8.90 -3.42
C ALA A 45 5.92 -7.70 -2.82
N CYS A 46 6.63 -6.61 -2.56
CA CYS A 46 6.04 -5.39 -2.03
C CYS A 46 5.76 -4.35 -3.12
N ILE A 47 4.89 -3.38 -2.85
CA ILE A 47 4.81 -2.15 -3.67
C ILE A 47 5.93 -1.17 -3.29
N SER A 48 6.33 -0.31 -4.24
CA SER A 48 7.32 0.74 -3.98
C SER A 48 6.78 1.83 -3.05
N TRP A 49 7.70 2.65 -2.54
CA TRP A 49 7.35 3.80 -1.70
C TRP A 49 6.42 4.79 -2.42
N GLU A 50 6.69 5.08 -3.70
CA GLU A 50 5.89 6.02 -4.50
C GLU A 50 4.44 5.53 -4.62
N ASN A 51 4.27 4.23 -4.87
CA ASN A 51 2.94 3.62 -4.96
C ASN A 51 2.24 3.58 -3.60
N THR A 52 2.98 3.38 -2.50
CA THR A 52 2.42 3.45 -1.13
C THR A 52 1.85 4.81 -0.82
N VAL A 53 2.54 5.90 -1.18
CA VAL A 53 2.04 7.27 -0.96
C VAL A 53 0.72 7.48 -1.71
N VAL A 54 0.65 7.07 -2.98
CA VAL A 54 -0.59 7.16 -3.78
C VAL A 54 -1.72 6.34 -3.16
N LEU A 55 -1.43 5.10 -2.73
CA LEU A 55 -2.41 4.22 -2.10
C LEU A 55 -2.95 4.83 -0.79
N LEU A 56 -2.07 5.36 0.07
CA LEU A 56 -2.48 6.03 1.31
C LEU A 56 -3.33 7.28 1.04
N ASP A 57 -3.04 8.03 -0.03
CA ASP A 57 -3.89 9.16 -0.42
C ASP A 57 -5.28 8.71 -0.86
N ASN A 58 -5.38 7.61 -1.60
CA ASN A 58 -6.67 7.00 -1.98
C ASN A 58 -7.45 6.55 -0.75
N LEU A 59 -6.80 5.88 0.23
CA LEU A 59 -7.44 5.50 1.49
C LEU A 59 -7.92 6.72 2.27
N ARG A 60 -7.12 7.79 2.32
CA ARG A 60 -7.50 9.06 2.95
C ARG A 60 -8.75 9.64 2.30
N GLN A 61 -8.86 9.61 0.97
CA GLN A 61 -10.03 10.10 0.24
C GLN A 61 -11.28 9.27 0.58
N GLY A 62 -11.20 7.94 0.56
CA GLY A 62 -12.31 7.06 0.93
C GLY A 62 -12.80 7.30 2.37
N VAL A 63 -11.89 7.43 3.33
CA VAL A 63 -12.24 7.74 4.74
C VAL A 63 -12.95 9.09 4.88
N ARG A 64 -12.50 10.12 4.15
CA ARG A 64 -13.14 11.45 4.17
C ARG A 64 -14.57 11.39 3.62
N GLN A 65 -14.76 10.72 2.48
CA GLN A 65 -16.09 10.55 1.88
C GLN A 65 -17.04 9.81 2.81
N ARG A 66 -16.58 8.73 3.47
CA ARG A 66 -17.37 8.00 4.47
C ARG A 66 -17.85 8.90 5.59
N ARG A 67 -16.94 9.71 6.16
CA ARG A 67 -17.27 10.62 7.25
C ARG A 67 -18.29 11.67 6.81
N ALA A 68 -18.12 12.27 5.64
CA ALA A 68 -19.08 13.24 5.10
C ALA A 68 -20.49 12.65 4.97
N ARG A 69 -20.61 11.42 4.44
CA ARG A 69 -21.89 10.71 4.32
C ARG A 69 -22.54 10.42 5.69
N ARG A 70 -21.75 10.05 6.70
CA ARG A 70 -22.26 9.76 8.05
C ARG A 70 -22.63 11.00 8.85
N SER A 71 -21.97 12.12 8.59
CA SER A 71 -22.23 13.40 9.27
C SER A 71 -23.38 14.19 8.65
N GLY A 72 -24.00 13.71 7.56
CA GLY A 72 -25.08 14.41 6.87
C GLY A 72 -24.64 15.71 6.17
N THR A 73 -23.33 15.92 6.03
CA THR A 73 -22.69 17.07 5.36
C THR A 73 -22.31 16.76 3.91
N ALA A 74 -22.89 15.70 3.33
CA ALA A 74 -22.68 15.28 1.96
C ALA A 74 -23.70 15.93 1.01
#